data_AF-A0A419FLT4-F1
#
_entry.id   AF-A0A419FLT4-F1
#
_cell.length_a   1.000
_cell.length_b   1.000
_cell.length_c   1.000
_cell.angle_alpha   90.00
_cell.angle_beta   90.00
_cell.angle_gamma   90.00
#
_symmetry.space_group_name_H-M   'P 1'
#
loop_
_entity.id
_entity.type
_entity.pdbx_description
1 polymer ?
#
loop_
_entity_poly.entity_id
_entity_poly.type
_entity_poly.pdbx_seq_one_letter_code
_entity_poly.pdbx_strand_id
1 'polypeptide(L)'
;MREQFESEMAPMQDLLVQQAQAMHQLMTNLEERLRPLNEYADGEEANLHALESRISAGGPDHVARAFQPYLEEQRNRINSTRSQIDQQRVPFVQYGEDAREAVEVALSRFDHDMDALEQNLAEQRRVMMRMLDAMRSESFAAVKAYLDGRQEAVGQIAATGSTDPQEIGRAMQAFRNEVEGMARQSDHIKQVLDKTDLADRQLISISAVGPRTLQTPPTAAPAPSMPSVPGLSGDGDTASAASDA
;
A
#
# COMPACT_ATOMS: atom_id res chain seq x y z
N MET A 1 6.47 -5.53 1.74
CA MET A 1 5.40 -6.41 1.23
C MET A 1 5.79 -6.98 -0.12
N ARG A 2 5.72 -6.24 -1.24
CA ARG A 2 6.10 -6.77 -2.57
C ARG A 2 7.54 -7.32 -2.65
N GLU A 3 8.53 -6.58 -2.17
CA GLU A 3 9.94 -7.01 -2.16
C GLU A 3 10.22 -8.20 -1.21
N GLN A 4 9.51 -8.28 -0.08
CA GLN A 4 9.60 -9.44 0.83
C GLN A 4 9.00 -10.68 0.18
N PHE A 5 7.89 -10.52 -0.53
CA PHE A 5 7.24 -11.60 -1.24
C PHE A 5 8.09 -12.12 -2.41
N GLU A 6 8.69 -11.22 -3.19
CA GLU A 6 9.65 -11.57 -4.23
C GLU A 6 10.85 -12.32 -3.64
N SER A 7 11.33 -11.93 -2.45
CA SER A 7 12.42 -12.65 -1.77
C SER A 7 12.02 -14.04 -1.24
N GLU A 8 10.76 -14.23 -0.86
CA GLU A 8 10.23 -15.51 -0.38
C GLU A 8 9.87 -16.46 -1.52
N MET A 9 9.47 -15.94 -2.69
CA MET A 9 9.17 -16.70 -3.90
C MET A 9 10.41 -17.10 -4.70
N ALA A 10 11.50 -16.33 -4.60
CA ALA A 10 12.78 -16.61 -5.26
C ALA A 10 13.30 -18.05 -5.08
N PRO A 11 13.38 -18.63 -3.86
CA PRO A 11 13.87 -20.00 -3.68
C PRO A 11 12.95 -21.05 -4.33
N MET A 12 11.64 -20.78 -4.40
CA MET A 12 10.69 -21.67 -5.06
C MET A 12 10.90 -21.63 -6.57
N GLN A 13 11.08 -20.43 -7.14
CA GLN A 13 11.40 -20.26 -8.55
C GLN A 13 12.73 -20.93 -8.93
N ASP A 14 13.76 -20.79 -8.10
CA ASP A 14 15.05 -21.46 -8.30
C ASP A 14 14.91 -22.98 -8.28
N LEU A 15 14.12 -23.52 -7.35
CA LEU A 15 13.85 -24.96 -7.28
C LEU A 15 13.15 -25.49 -8.54
N LEU A 16 12.18 -24.73 -9.08
CA LEU A 16 11.50 -25.08 -10.33
C LEU A 16 12.45 -25.09 -11.53
N VAL A 17 13.34 -24.09 -11.61
CA VAL A 17 14.35 -24.02 -12.67
C VAL A 17 15.31 -25.20 -12.57
N GLN A 18 15.78 -25.53 -11.36
CA GLN A 18 16.67 -26.68 -11.12
C GLN A 18 15.98 -28.01 -11.45
N GLN A 19 14.71 -28.17 -11.08
CA GLN A 19 13.92 -29.37 -11.39
C GLN A 19 13.72 -29.53 -12.91
N ALA A 20 13.42 -28.43 -13.61
CA ALA A 20 13.27 -28.44 -15.07
C ALA A 20 14.59 -28.80 -15.77
N GLN A 21 15.72 -28.28 -15.30
CA GLN A 21 17.05 -28.63 -15.80
C GLN A 21 17.39 -30.11 -15.56
N ALA A 22 17.12 -30.61 -14.35
CA ALA A 22 17.34 -32.02 -14.02
C ALA A 22 16.49 -32.97 -14.88
N MET A 23 15.21 -32.63 -15.11
CA MET A 23 14.32 -33.38 -15.99
C MET A 23 14.81 -33.36 -17.44
N HIS A 24 15.24 -32.20 -17.94
CA HIS A 24 15.82 -32.11 -19.27
C HIS A 24 17.07 -32.98 -19.40
N GLN A 25 17.96 -32.93 -18.41
CA GLN A 25 19.19 -33.73 -18.41
C GLN A 25 18.89 -35.23 -18.32
N LEU A 26 17.87 -35.65 -17.55
CA LEU A 26 17.41 -37.04 -17.52
C LEU A 26 16.90 -37.50 -18.89
N MET A 27 16.09 -36.70 -19.57
CA MET A 27 15.58 -37.01 -20.91
C MET A 27 16.71 -37.12 -21.93
N THR A 28 17.66 -36.18 -21.92
CA THR A 28 18.83 -36.24 -22.80
C THR A 28 19.68 -37.49 -22.56
N ASN A 29 19.93 -37.84 -21.29
CA ASN A 29 20.66 -39.07 -20.94
C ASN A 29 19.90 -40.33 -21.38
N LEU A 30 18.57 -40.32 -21.27
CA LEU A 30 17.73 -41.43 -21.72
C LEU A 30 17.78 -41.57 -23.24
N GLU A 31 17.73 -40.46 -23.98
CA GLU A 31 17.88 -40.46 -25.44
C GLU A 31 19.26 -40.94 -25.89
N GLU A 32 20.33 -40.56 -25.19
CA GLU A 32 21.67 -41.08 -25.45
C GLU A 32 21.77 -42.59 -25.20
N ARG A 33 21.08 -43.10 -24.17
CA ARG A 33 21.04 -44.55 -23.88
C ARG A 33 20.17 -45.33 -24.86
N LEU A 34 19.12 -44.71 -25.41
CA LEU A 34 18.25 -45.33 -26.41
C LEU A 34 18.82 -45.22 -27.84
N ARG A 35 19.75 -44.30 -28.08
CA ARG A 35 20.37 -44.10 -29.41
C ARG A 35 20.96 -45.39 -30.00
N PRO A 36 21.78 -46.19 -29.29
CA PRO A 36 22.30 -47.44 -29.85
C PRO A 36 21.21 -48.46 -30.20
N LEU A 37 20.12 -48.51 -29.45
CA LEU A 37 18.98 -49.40 -29.71
C LEU A 37 18.21 -48.99 -30.97
N ASN A 38 18.05 -47.68 -31.18
CA ASN A 38 17.48 -47.14 -32.41
C ASN A 38 18.40 -47.39 -33.61
N GLU A 39 19.70 -47.12 -33.49
CA GLU A 39 20.68 -47.40 -34.54
C GLU A 39 20.71 -48.89 -34.91
N TYR A 40 20.55 -49.79 -33.93
CA TYR A 40 20.42 -51.22 -34.18
C TYR A 40 19.14 -51.56 -34.94
N ALA A 41 17.99 -51.01 -34.52
CA ALA A 41 16.71 -51.23 -35.22
C ALA A 41 16.74 -50.70 -36.66
N ASP A 42 17.38 -49.55 -36.89
CA ASP A 42 17.56 -48.94 -38.20
C ASP A 42 18.50 -49.79 -39.09
N GLY A 43 19.56 -50.35 -38.51
CA GLY A 43 20.46 -51.27 -39.19
C GLY A 43 19.79 -52.58 -39.60
N GLU A 44 18.96 -53.15 -38.72
CA GLU A 44 18.15 -54.35 -39.02
C GLU A 44 17.12 -54.07 -40.13
N GLU A 45 16.46 -52.90 -40.12
CA GLU A 45 15.53 -52.51 -41.17
C GLU A 45 16.24 -52.32 -42.52
N ALA A 46 17.39 -51.67 -42.54
CA ALA A 46 18.21 -51.51 -43.74
C ALA A 46 18.70 -52.87 -44.29
N ASN A 47 19.12 -53.78 -43.40
CA ASN A 47 19.52 -55.13 -43.77
C ASN A 47 18.34 -55.93 -44.35
N LEU A 48 17.16 -55.80 -43.76
CA LEU A 48 15.94 -56.45 -44.23
C LEU A 48 15.53 -55.95 -45.62
N HIS A 49 15.60 -54.64 -45.85
CA HIS A 49 15.37 -54.05 -47.17
C HIS A 49 16.40 -54.49 -48.22
N ALA A 50 17.68 -54.58 -47.85
CA ALA A 50 18.72 -55.07 -48.76
C ALA A 50 18.50 -56.56 -49.11
N LEU A 51 18.05 -57.37 -48.15
CA LEU A 51 17.71 -58.77 -48.34
C LEU A 51 16.48 -58.92 -49.26
N GLU A 52 15.42 -58.15 -49.02
CA GLU A 52 14.20 -58.11 -49.86
C GLU A 52 14.53 -57.70 -51.31
N SER A 53 15.36 -56.68 -51.49
CA SER A 53 15.83 -56.23 -52.81
C SER A 53 16.65 -57.30 -53.53
N ARG A 54 17.54 -58.01 -52.82
CA ARG A 54 18.33 -59.11 -53.41
C ARG A 54 17.48 -60.33 -53.77
N ILE A 55 16.51 -60.69 -52.94
CA ILE A 55 15.59 -61.81 -53.19
C ILE A 55 14.69 -61.51 -54.39
N SER A 56 14.20 -60.27 -54.51
CA SER A 56 13.34 -59.84 -55.63
C SER A 56 14.11 -59.65 -56.94
N ALA A 57 15.40 -59.26 -56.91
CA ALA A 57 16.20 -59.04 -58.11
C ALA A 57 16.90 -60.30 -58.66
N GLY A 58 17.23 -61.28 -57.81
CA GLY A 58 18.08 -62.42 -58.19
C GLY A 58 17.50 -63.81 -57.95
N GLY A 59 16.35 -63.93 -57.28
CA GLY A 59 15.73 -65.20 -56.94
C GLY A 59 14.56 -65.58 -57.87
N PRO A 60 14.34 -66.88 -58.16
CA PRO A 60 13.11 -67.32 -58.79
C PRO A 60 11.92 -67.14 -57.83
N ASP A 61 10.73 -66.75 -58.34
CA ASP A 61 9.55 -66.32 -57.57
C ASP A 61 9.13 -67.21 -56.38
N HIS A 62 9.43 -68.51 -56.44
CA HIS A 62 9.13 -69.46 -55.37
C HIS A 62 10.00 -69.24 -54.12
N VAL A 63 11.24 -68.78 -54.29
CA VAL A 63 12.15 -68.42 -53.18
C VAL A 63 11.65 -67.16 -52.49
N ALA A 64 11.21 -66.16 -53.26
CA ALA A 64 10.62 -64.94 -52.72
C ALA A 64 9.37 -65.24 -51.85
N ARG A 65 8.47 -66.11 -52.31
CA ARG A 65 7.30 -66.54 -51.51
C ARG A 65 7.69 -67.33 -50.25
N ALA A 66 8.74 -68.13 -50.30
CA ALA A 66 9.17 -68.94 -49.15
C ALA A 66 9.78 -68.08 -48.03
N PHE A 67 10.47 -66.99 -48.37
CA PHE A 67 11.06 -66.07 -47.39
C PHE A 67 10.10 -64.98 -46.88
N GLN A 68 8.94 -64.82 -47.52
CA GLN A 68 7.98 -63.78 -47.13
C GLN A 68 7.50 -63.84 -45.69
N PRO A 69 7.16 -65.03 -45.12
CA PRO A 69 6.78 -65.13 -43.72
C PRO A 69 7.90 -64.70 -42.76
N TYR A 70 9.16 -64.97 -43.14
CA TYR A 70 10.33 -64.57 -42.35
C TYR A 70 10.57 -63.05 -42.39
N LEU A 71 10.40 -62.41 -43.56
CA LEU A 71 10.51 -60.95 -43.68
C LEU A 71 9.41 -60.24 -42.88
N GLU A 72 8.19 -60.77 -42.89
CA GLU A 72 7.08 -60.26 -42.08
C GLU A 72 7.34 -60.42 -40.58
N GLU A 73 7.87 -61.57 -40.15
CA GLU A 73 8.24 -61.80 -38.76
C GLU A 73 9.32 -60.81 -38.30
N GLN A 74 10.34 -60.57 -39.11
CA GLN A 74 11.43 -59.64 -38.78
C GLN A 74 10.95 -58.18 -38.75
N ARG A 75 10.09 -57.75 -39.68
CA ARG A 75 9.43 -56.43 -39.59
C ARG A 75 8.62 -56.26 -38.31
N ASN A 76 7.88 -57.30 -37.92
CA ASN A 76 7.11 -57.29 -36.67
C ASN A 76 8.02 -57.19 -35.44
N ARG A 77 9.16 -57.88 -35.43
CA ARG A 77 10.17 -57.77 -34.36
C ARG A 77 10.77 -56.37 -34.29
N ILE A 78 11.16 -55.77 -35.41
CA ILE A 78 11.70 -54.40 -35.47
C ILE A 78 10.67 -53.39 -34.93
N ASN A 79 9.41 -53.49 -35.39
CA ASN A 79 8.33 -52.62 -34.92
C ASN A 79 8.02 -52.80 -33.43
N SER A 80 8.08 -54.03 -32.92
CA SER A 80 7.94 -54.31 -31.49
C SER A 80 9.08 -53.68 -30.68
N THR A 81 10.32 -53.77 -31.15
CA THR A 81 11.48 -53.16 -30.49
C THR A 81 11.35 -51.63 -30.45
N ARG A 82 10.97 -50.99 -31.58
CA ARG A 82 10.71 -49.54 -31.62
C ARG A 82 9.60 -49.13 -30.65
N SER A 83 8.50 -49.88 -30.61
CA SER A 83 7.40 -49.62 -29.69
C SER A 83 7.83 -49.76 -28.22
N GLN A 84 8.69 -50.72 -27.90
CA GLN A 84 9.24 -50.87 -26.55
C GLN A 84 10.19 -49.74 -26.17
N ILE A 85 11.01 -49.25 -27.11
CA ILE A 85 11.88 -48.08 -26.92
C ILE A 85 11.03 -46.84 -26.62
N ASP A 86 9.96 -46.62 -27.38
CA ASP A 86 9.06 -45.49 -27.15
C ASP A 86 8.32 -45.60 -25.80
N GLN A 87 7.88 -46.80 -25.43
CA GLN A 87 7.25 -47.06 -24.13
C GLN A 87 8.19 -46.76 -22.95
N GLN A 88 9.51 -46.85 -23.12
CA GLN A 88 10.48 -46.49 -22.07
C GLN A 88 10.54 -44.97 -21.81
N ARG A 89 10.13 -44.13 -22.77
CA ARG A 89 10.09 -42.66 -22.61
C ARG A 89 8.83 -42.20 -21.86
N VAL A 90 7.71 -42.91 -22.00
CA VAL A 90 6.39 -42.52 -21.49
C VAL A 90 6.40 -42.19 -19.99
N PRO A 91 6.99 -43.01 -19.09
CA PRO A 91 6.96 -42.72 -17.66
C PRO A 91 7.66 -41.41 -17.28
N PHE A 92 8.72 -41.03 -18.00
CA PHE A 92 9.47 -39.81 -17.74
C PHE A 92 8.73 -38.56 -18.23
N VAL A 93 8.05 -38.67 -19.38
CA VAL A 93 7.16 -37.61 -19.88
C VAL A 93 6.03 -37.38 -18.88
N GLN A 94 5.37 -38.46 -18.45
CA GLN A 94 4.24 -38.38 -17.53
C GLN A 94 4.65 -37.84 -16.15
N TYR A 95 5.77 -38.31 -15.59
CA TYR A 95 6.32 -37.73 -14.36
C TYR A 95 6.61 -36.23 -14.50
N GLY A 96 7.10 -35.79 -15.67
CA GLY A 96 7.34 -34.37 -15.94
C GLY A 96 6.07 -33.53 -16.01
N GLU A 97 4.98 -34.09 -16.55
CA GLU A 97 3.66 -33.45 -16.58
C GLU A 97 3.05 -33.37 -15.18
N ASP A 98 3.03 -34.51 -14.45
CA ASP A 98 2.51 -34.59 -13.08
C ASP A 98 3.24 -33.61 -12.14
N ALA A 99 4.57 -33.49 -12.29
CA ALA A 99 5.36 -32.54 -11.51
C ALA A 99 5.00 -31.08 -11.81
N ARG A 100 4.71 -30.73 -13.07
CA ARG A 100 4.28 -29.37 -13.44
C ARG A 100 2.89 -29.07 -12.88
N GLU A 101 1.97 -30.01 -12.99
CA GLU A 101 0.61 -29.85 -12.45
C GLU A 101 0.64 -29.67 -10.92
N ALA A 102 1.44 -30.46 -10.20
CA ALA A 102 1.59 -30.32 -8.76
C ALA A 102 2.10 -28.92 -8.34
N VAL A 103 3.02 -28.35 -9.13
CA VAL A 103 3.53 -26.99 -8.92
C VAL A 103 2.45 -25.95 -9.20
N GLU A 104 1.72 -26.09 -10.29
CA GLU A 104 0.63 -25.17 -10.66
C GLU A 104 -0.46 -25.15 -9.57
N VAL A 105 -0.84 -26.31 -9.04
CA VAL A 105 -1.77 -26.42 -7.91
C VAL A 105 -1.22 -25.71 -6.68
N ALA A 106 0.06 -25.92 -6.34
CA ALA A 106 0.68 -25.25 -5.20
C ALA A 106 0.68 -23.73 -5.35
N LEU A 107 1.02 -23.21 -6.54
CA LEU A 107 1.03 -21.77 -6.83
C LEU A 107 -0.38 -21.16 -6.80
N SER A 108 -1.40 -21.84 -7.34
CA SER A 108 -2.79 -21.37 -7.34
C SER A 108 -3.35 -21.12 -5.94
N ARG A 109 -2.89 -21.91 -4.96
CA ARG A 109 -3.26 -21.72 -3.55
C ARG A 109 -2.67 -20.43 -2.98
N PHE A 110 -1.43 -20.09 -3.34
CA PHE A 110 -0.81 -18.84 -2.90
C PHE A 110 -1.52 -17.62 -3.47
N ASP A 111 -1.95 -17.68 -4.73
CA ASP A 111 -2.74 -16.59 -5.35
C ASP A 111 -4.04 -16.36 -4.57
N HIS A 112 -4.74 -17.43 -4.20
CA HIS A 112 -5.97 -17.33 -3.41
C HIS A 112 -5.72 -16.72 -2.02
N ASP A 113 -4.64 -17.13 -1.35
CA ASP A 113 -4.26 -16.58 -0.05
C ASP A 113 -3.88 -15.09 -0.15
N MET A 114 -3.29 -14.64 -1.27
CA MET A 114 -3.00 -13.23 -1.53
C MET A 114 -4.27 -12.40 -1.71
N ASP A 115 -5.21 -12.87 -2.54
CA ASP A 115 -6.50 -12.20 -2.73
C ASP A 115 -7.23 -12.02 -1.39
N ALA A 116 -7.21 -13.05 -0.53
CA ALA A 116 -7.81 -12.98 0.80
C ALA A 116 -7.13 -11.93 1.70
N LEU A 117 -5.81 -11.81 1.67
CA LEU A 117 -5.06 -10.80 2.42
C LEU A 117 -5.35 -9.39 1.92
N GLU A 118 -5.40 -9.17 0.61
CA GLU A 118 -5.75 -7.88 0.02
C GLU A 118 -7.16 -7.44 0.43
N GLN A 119 -8.12 -8.37 0.39
CA GLN A 119 -9.48 -8.12 0.82
C GLN A 119 -9.54 -7.76 2.32
N ASN A 120 -8.80 -8.47 3.18
CA ASN A 120 -8.76 -8.18 4.61
C ASN A 120 -8.17 -6.80 4.91
N LEU A 121 -7.09 -6.41 4.22
CA LEU A 121 -6.49 -5.07 4.34
C LEU A 121 -7.45 -3.97 3.89
N ALA A 122 -8.20 -4.21 2.81
CA ALA A 122 -9.22 -3.27 2.33
C ALA A 122 -10.36 -3.12 3.36
N GLU A 123 -10.79 -4.22 3.99
CA GLU A 123 -11.78 -4.20 5.07
C GLU A 123 -11.27 -3.46 6.31
N GLN A 124 -10.04 -3.71 6.75
CA GLN A 124 -9.41 -3.00 7.86
C GLN A 124 -9.34 -1.50 7.60
N ARG A 125 -8.93 -1.09 6.38
CA ARG A 125 -8.95 0.32 5.97
C ARG A 125 -10.35 0.91 6.04
N ARG A 126 -11.37 0.17 5.62
CA ARG A 126 -12.78 0.60 5.67
C ARG A 126 -13.29 0.74 7.11
N VAL A 127 -12.89 -0.17 8.00
CA VAL A 127 -13.22 -0.09 9.44
C VAL A 127 -12.56 1.13 10.06
N MET A 128 -11.26 1.34 9.83
CA MET A 128 -10.54 2.51 10.35
C MET A 128 -11.15 3.83 9.86
N MET A 129 -11.54 3.91 8.58
CA MET A 129 -12.24 5.08 8.04
C MET A 129 -13.59 5.34 8.73
N ARG A 130 -14.38 4.29 8.98
CA ARG A 130 -15.64 4.42 9.73
C ARG A 130 -15.43 4.86 11.17
N MET A 131 -14.38 4.35 11.83
CA MET A 131 -14.04 4.76 13.20
C MET A 131 -13.60 6.23 13.24
N LEU A 132 -12.76 6.67 12.29
CA LEU A 132 -12.37 8.08 12.15
C LEU A 132 -13.58 8.99 11.92
N ASP A 133 -14.52 8.56 11.07
CA ASP A 133 -15.73 9.33 10.78
C ASP A 133 -16.68 9.39 12.00
N ALA A 134 -16.81 8.29 12.74
CA ALA A 134 -17.55 8.25 14.00
C ALA A 134 -16.94 9.17 15.06
N MET A 135 -15.62 9.14 15.25
CA MET A 135 -14.92 10.05 16.18
C MET A 135 -15.05 11.52 15.74
N ARG A 136 -15.00 11.79 14.44
CA ARG A 136 -15.25 13.13 13.89
C ARG A 136 -16.68 13.61 14.16
N SER A 137 -17.66 12.72 14.02
CA SER A 137 -19.06 13.01 14.33
C SER A 137 -19.28 13.25 15.83
N GLU A 138 -18.66 12.43 16.69
CA GLU A 138 -18.77 12.54 18.15
C GLU A 138 -18.13 13.84 18.67
N SER A 139 -16.93 14.17 18.18
CA SER A 139 -16.29 15.45 18.50
C SER A 139 -17.10 16.66 18.01
N PHE A 140 -17.72 16.59 16.83
CA PHE A 140 -18.63 17.63 16.35
C PHE A 140 -19.88 17.77 17.23
N ALA A 141 -20.50 16.66 17.64
CA ALA A 141 -21.65 16.67 18.54
C ALA A 141 -21.30 17.26 19.91
N ALA A 142 -20.14 16.93 20.46
CA ALA A 142 -19.65 17.49 21.73
C ALA A 142 -19.43 19.01 21.63
N VAL A 143 -18.81 19.50 20.55
CA VAL A 143 -18.64 20.94 20.31
C VAL A 143 -20.00 21.64 20.18
N LYS A 144 -20.94 21.04 19.47
CA LYS A 144 -22.29 21.60 19.31
C LYS A 144 -23.01 21.71 20.66
N ALA A 145 -23.02 20.64 21.45
CA ALA A 145 -23.66 20.62 22.77
C ALA A 145 -23.05 21.68 23.71
N TYR A 146 -21.73 21.86 23.66
CA TYR A 146 -21.04 22.92 24.38
C TYR A 146 -21.50 24.33 23.96
N LEU A 147 -21.56 24.61 22.66
CA LEU A 147 -21.99 25.91 22.15
C LEU A 147 -23.46 26.19 22.43
N ASP A 148 -24.32 25.18 22.29
CA ASP A 148 -25.75 25.27 22.61
C ASP A 148 -25.96 25.57 24.11
N GLY A 149 -25.26 24.86 25.00
CA GLY A 149 -25.33 25.10 26.45
C GLY A 149 -24.82 26.48 26.86
N ARG A 150 -23.75 26.96 26.21
CA ARG A 150 -23.27 28.34 26.40
C ARG A 150 -24.30 29.38 25.96
N GLN A 151 -24.91 29.20 24.80
CA GLN A 151 -25.93 30.11 24.28
C GLN A 151 -27.14 30.15 25.22
N GLU A 152 -27.57 28.99 25.73
CA GLU A 152 -28.66 28.91 26.70
C GLU A 152 -28.33 29.66 27.99
N ALA A 153 -27.13 29.46 28.55
CA ALA A 153 -26.71 30.14 29.76
C ALA A 153 -26.61 31.65 29.60
N VAL A 154 -26.08 32.14 28.47
CA VAL A 154 -26.10 33.58 28.14
C VAL A 154 -27.54 34.08 28.04
N GLY A 155 -28.44 33.30 27.42
CA GLY A 155 -29.87 33.62 27.34
C GLY A 155 -30.54 33.71 28.72
N GLN A 156 -30.22 32.80 29.65
CA GLN A 156 -30.73 32.83 31.02
C GLN A 156 -30.22 34.05 31.80
N ILE A 157 -28.93 34.38 31.67
CA ILE A 157 -28.34 35.57 32.32
C ILE A 157 -28.94 36.86 31.74
N ALA A 158 -29.16 36.91 30.42
CA ALA A 158 -29.84 38.02 29.78
C ALA A 158 -31.31 38.14 30.26
N ALA A 159 -32.01 37.01 30.47
CA ALA A 159 -33.39 36.99 30.95
C ALA A 159 -33.53 37.42 32.42
N THR A 160 -32.52 37.18 33.26
CA THR A 160 -32.48 37.69 34.64
C THR A 160 -32.07 39.15 34.73
N GLY A 161 -31.68 39.76 33.60
CA GLY A 161 -31.26 41.16 33.53
C GLY A 161 -29.89 41.44 34.15
N SER A 162 -29.10 40.39 34.46
CA SER A 162 -27.73 40.57 34.94
C SER A 162 -26.82 40.91 33.76
N THR A 163 -26.11 42.03 33.88
CA THR A 163 -25.10 42.46 32.91
C THR A 163 -23.70 42.43 33.51
N ASP A 164 -23.50 41.77 34.65
CA ASP A 164 -22.18 41.67 35.28
C ASP A 164 -21.28 40.73 34.46
N PRO A 165 -20.24 41.24 33.79
CA PRO A 165 -19.32 40.42 33.01
C PRO A 165 -18.54 39.41 33.86
N GLN A 166 -18.45 39.60 35.18
CA GLN A 166 -17.81 38.65 36.09
C GLN A 166 -18.70 37.42 36.34
N GLU A 167 -20.01 37.60 36.51
CA GLU A 167 -20.96 36.49 36.61
C GLU A 167 -21.04 35.71 35.30
N ILE A 168 -21.11 36.42 34.17
CA ILE A 168 -21.10 35.80 32.84
C ILE A 168 -19.80 34.99 32.63
N GLY A 169 -18.64 35.58 32.98
CA GLY A 169 -17.35 34.91 32.87
C GLY A 169 -17.25 33.63 33.71
N ARG A 170 -17.74 33.66 34.95
CA ARG A 170 -17.75 32.47 35.83
C ARG A 170 -18.65 31.36 35.30
N ALA A 171 -19.83 31.72 34.77
CA ALA A 171 -20.74 30.76 34.15
C ALA A 171 -20.11 30.10 32.92
N MET A 172 -19.49 30.88 32.02
CA MET A 172 -18.80 30.33 30.84
C MET A 172 -17.62 29.41 31.21
N GLN A 173 -16.89 29.75 32.27
CA GLN A 173 -15.76 28.96 32.73
C GLN A 173 -16.18 27.64 33.41
N ALA A 174 -17.37 27.58 34.01
CA ALA A 174 -17.94 26.31 34.50
C ALA A 174 -18.20 25.33 33.35
N PHE A 175 -18.83 25.78 32.25
CA PHE A 175 -19.08 24.94 31.06
C PHE A 175 -17.79 24.50 30.37
N ARG A 176 -16.77 25.36 30.35
CA ARG A 176 -15.45 24.99 29.84
C ARG A 176 -14.88 23.80 30.60
N ASN A 177 -14.96 23.81 31.93
CA ASN A 177 -14.42 22.74 32.77
C ASN A 177 -15.15 21.40 32.53
N GLU A 178 -16.44 21.42 32.18
CA GLU A 178 -17.21 20.22 31.82
C GLU A 178 -16.72 19.57 30.52
N VAL A 179 -16.25 20.37 29.56
CA VAL A 179 -15.81 19.91 28.23
C VAL A 179 -14.29 19.70 28.15
N GLU A 180 -13.54 20.14 29.17
CA GLU A 180 -12.08 20.05 29.23
C GLU A 180 -11.54 18.61 29.19
N GLY A 181 -12.30 17.64 29.72
CA GLY A 181 -11.96 16.23 29.61
C GLY A 181 -11.96 15.71 28.16
N MET A 182 -12.92 16.15 27.36
CA MET A 182 -13.03 15.80 25.93
C MET A 182 -12.01 16.56 25.08
N ALA A 183 -11.66 17.79 25.47
CA ALA A 183 -10.64 18.59 24.81
C ALA A 183 -9.22 18.00 24.89
N ARG A 184 -8.94 17.16 25.90
CA ARG A 184 -7.67 16.42 25.99
C ARG A 184 -7.57 15.28 24.98
N GLN A 185 -8.71 14.83 24.43
CA GLN A 185 -8.80 13.71 23.51
C GLN A 185 -8.94 14.16 22.04
N SER A 186 -9.23 15.45 21.79
CA SER A 186 -9.44 15.99 20.45
C SER A 186 -8.89 17.41 20.30
N ASP A 187 -7.93 17.58 19.39
CA ASP A 187 -7.34 18.89 19.06
C ASP A 187 -8.37 19.88 18.49
N HIS A 188 -9.43 19.40 17.83
CA HIS A 188 -10.49 20.27 17.33
C HIS A 188 -11.34 20.87 18.46
N ILE A 189 -11.70 20.07 19.46
CA ILE A 189 -12.43 20.56 20.65
C ILE A 189 -11.57 21.60 21.36
N LYS A 190 -10.27 21.32 21.52
CA LYS A 190 -9.31 22.25 22.12
C LYS A 190 -9.24 23.59 21.37
N GLN A 191 -9.14 23.58 20.04
CA GLN A 191 -9.13 24.81 19.24
C GLN A 191 -10.40 25.65 19.39
N VAL A 192 -11.57 25.01 19.53
CA VAL A 192 -12.83 25.72 19.77
C VAL A 192 -12.83 26.33 21.18
N LEU A 193 -12.45 25.55 22.20
CA LEU A 193 -12.33 26.05 23.57
C LEU A 193 -11.37 27.23 23.69
N ASP A 194 -10.20 27.15 23.06
CA ASP A 194 -9.19 28.22 23.10
C ASP A 194 -9.73 29.52 22.48
N LYS A 195 -10.53 29.43 21.40
CA LYS A 195 -11.17 30.59 20.78
C LYS A 195 -12.28 31.17 21.65
N THR A 196 -13.10 30.33 22.28
CA THR A 196 -14.17 30.79 23.17
C THR A 196 -13.61 31.37 24.47
N ASP A 197 -12.56 30.77 25.03
CA ASP A 197 -11.84 31.27 26.20
C ASP A 197 -11.27 32.68 25.97
N LEU A 198 -10.72 32.90 24.78
CA LEU A 198 -10.18 34.21 24.40
C LEU A 198 -11.30 35.27 24.38
N ALA A 199 -12.47 34.93 23.82
CA ALA A 199 -13.63 35.81 23.83
C ALA A 199 -14.15 36.07 25.26
N ASP A 200 -14.18 35.04 26.12
CA ASP A 200 -14.62 35.16 27.51
C ASP A 200 -13.67 36.03 28.34
N ARG A 201 -12.36 35.86 28.17
CA ARG A 201 -11.35 36.71 28.82
C ARG A 201 -11.47 38.16 28.36
N GLN A 202 -11.77 38.41 27.09
CA GLN A 202 -12.03 39.76 26.58
C GLN A 202 -13.25 40.37 27.26
N LEU A 203 -14.35 39.63 27.40
CA LEU A 203 -15.56 40.09 28.09
C LEU A 203 -15.31 40.44 29.57
N ILE A 204 -14.56 39.59 30.29
CA ILE A 204 -14.18 39.81 31.70
C ILE A 204 -13.26 41.04 31.86
N SER A 205 -12.30 41.22 30.94
CA SER A 205 -11.31 42.30 31.01
C SER A 205 -11.88 43.69 30.68
N ILE A 206 -12.91 43.78 29.83
CA ILE A 206 -13.63 45.03 29.57
C ILE A 206 -14.28 45.56 30.86
N SER A 207 -14.66 44.67 31.77
CA SER A 207 -15.28 45.01 33.06
C SER A 207 -14.30 45.59 34.09
N ALA A 208 -12.99 45.38 33.93
CA ALA A 208 -11.96 45.93 34.83
C ALA A 208 -11.74 47.43 34.62
N VAL A 209 -12.17 47.98 33.48
CA VAL A 209 -12.23 49.42 33.24
C VAL A 209 -13.59 49.91 33.75
N GLY A 210 -13.64 50.25 35.03
CA GLY A 210 -14.84 50.82 35.66
C GLY A 210 -15.40 52.03 34.90
N PRO A 211 -16.67 52.42 35.17
CA PRO A 211 -17.30 53.52 34.46
C PRO A 211 -16.43 54.77 34.58
N ARG A 212 -15.97 55.30 33.44
CA ARG A 212 -15.32 56.62 33.40
C ARG A 212 -16.31 57.61 33.99
N THR A 213 -16.08 58.00 35.25
CA THR A 213 -16.66 59.19 35.83
C THR A 213 -16.35 60.32 34.85
N LEU A 214 -17.39 60.94 34.29
CA LEU A 214 -17.31 62.17 33.52
C LEU A 214 -16.63 63.23 34.39
N GLN A 215 -15.30 63.32 34.31
CA GLN A 215 -14.56 64.46 34.83
C GLN A 215 -14.96 65.66 33.99
N THR A 216 -15.71 66.55 34.64
CA THR A 216 -15.98 67.94 34.23
C THR A 216 -14.71 68.58 33.65
N PRO A 217 -14.76 69.19 32.46
CA PRO A 217 -13.61 69.87 31.88
C PRO A 217 -13.26 71.13 32.70
N PRO A 218 -11.98 71.40 33.00
CA PRO A 218 -11.59 72.69 33.55
C PRO A 218 -11.72 73.77 32.47
N THR A 219 -12.46 74.82 32.85
CA THR A 219 -12.70 76.07 32.14
C THR A 219 -11.41 76.72 31.65
N ALA A 220 -11.40 77.09 30.36
CA ALA A 220 -10.33 77.82 29.72
C ALA A 220 -10.12 79.23 30.32
N ALA A 221 -8.86 79.64 30.44
CA ALA A 221 -8.44 81.03 30.53
C ALA A 221 -7.15 81.22 29.71
N PRO A 222 -6.91 82.42 29.15
CA PRO A 222 -6.38 82.59 27.80
C PRO A 222 -4.89 82.96 27.75
N ALA A 223 -4.24 82.69 26.61
CA ALA A 223 -2.97 83.34 26.20
C ALA A 223 -3.24 84.82 25.81
N PRO A 224 -2.25 85.71 25.56
CA PRO A 224 -0.80 85.51 25.35
C PRO A 224 0.12 86.62 25.95
N SER A 225 1.46 86.51 25.83
CA SER A 225 2.43 87.62 25.64
C SER A 225 3.87 87.07 25.48
N MET A 226 4.55 87.39 24.37
CA MET A 226 6.03 87.35 24.22
C MET A 226 6.66 88.62 24.87
N PRO A 227 7.98 88.95 24.80
CA PRO A 227 9.20 88.24 24.33
C PRO A 227 10.43 88.34 25.29
N SER A 228 11.56 87.70 24.94
CA SER A 228 12.96 88.22 24.97
C SER A 228 14.06 87.25 25.49
N VAL A 229 14.83 86.75 24.52
CA VAL A 229 16.29 86.41 24.36
C VAL A 229 17.26 87.10 25.37
N PRO A 230 18.56 86.75 25.61
CA PRO A 230 19.50 85.82 24.91
C PRO A 230 20.39 84.91 25.79
N GLY A 231 21.13 83.98 25.16
CA GLY A 231 22.55 83.80 25.49
C GLY A 231 23.14 82.38 25.54
N LEU A 232 24.13 82.18 24.67
CA LEU A 232 25.35 81.36 24.82
C LEU A 232 25.36 79.89 24.34
N SER A 233 25.81 79.76 23.08
CA SER A 233 27.08 79.13 22.67
C SER A 233 27.40 77.69 23.10
N GLY A 234 27.69 76.84 22.10
CA GLY A 234 28.44 75.61 22.29
C GLY A 234 28.46 74.73 21.05
N ASP A 235 29.51 74.87 20.26
CA ASP A 235 29.87 74.16 19.04
C ASP A 235 29.79 72.62 19.12
N GLY A 236 29.60 71.98 17.95
CA GLY A 236 29.67 70.53 17.80
C GLY A 236 29.42 70.05 16.37
N ASP A 237 30.40 70.35 15.51
CA ASP A 237 30.51 70.10 14.08
C ASP A 237 30.58 68.61 13.66
N THR A 238 30.48 68.38 12.35
CA THR A 238 30.68 67.16 11.52
C THR A 238 29.43 66.28 11.26
N ALA A 239 28.78 66.32 10.08
CA ALA A 239 29.23 65.92 8.73
C ALA A 239 29.67 64.44 8.71
N SER A 240 29.35 63.57 7.77
CA SER A 240 28.76 63.64 6.43
C SER A 240 28.71 62.19 5.90
N ALA A 241 28.08 62.02 4.73
CA ALA A 241 28.19 60.89 3.78
C ALA A 241 27.40 59.62 4.16
N ALA A 242 26.34 59.22 3.45
CA ALA A 242 26.08 59.10 2.01
C ALA A 242 26.87 57.99 1.30
N SER A 243 26.15 57.34 0.38
CA SER A 243 26.54 56.40 -0.69
C SER A 243 26.30 54.92 -0.32
N ASP A 244 25.23 54.29 -0.81
CA ASP A 244 25.00 53.80 -2.20
C ASP A 244 26.18 53.00 -2.74
N ALA A 245 25.99 51.68 -2.74
CA ALA A 245 26.38 50.69 -3.75
C ALA A 245 25.62 49.37 -3.49
#